data_AF-A0A931DT69-F1
#
_entry.id   AF-A0A931DT69-F1
#
_cell.length_a   1.000
_cell.length_b   1.000
_cell.length_c   1.000
_cell.angle_alpha   90.00
_cell.angle_beta   90.00
_cell.angle_gamma   90.00
#
_symmetry.space_group_name_H-M   'P 1'
#
loop_
_entity.id
_entity.type
_entity.pdbx_description
1 polymer ?
#
loop_
_entity_poly.entity_id
_entity_poly.type
_entity_poly.pdbx_seq_one_letter_code
_entity_poly.pdbx_strand_id
1 'polypeptide(L)'
;MRILVAGLTGLLVAGVVTAIAVVWLTGSKELRYPTQAALRGALGARATDELRQRGITLTQALICKDMPGWTKEKMRAHCLGMTAAKKNVLVIGTGEDKTREHHFTILVDGRPVVENARCLGSDCRTQQD
;
A
#
# COMPACT_ATOMS: atom_id res chain seq x y z
N MET A 1 22.23 -41.91 39.66
CA MET A 1 23.60 -42.10 40.19
C MET A 1 24.27 -40.73 40.26
N ARG A 2 25.11 -40.55 41.29
CA ARG A 2 25.54 -39.29 41.93
C ARG A 2 26.19 -38.27 40.98
N ILE A 3 25.81 -37.01 41.18
CA ILE A 3 26.46 -35.81 40.64
C ILE A 3 27.85 -35.70 41.26
N LEU A 4 28.90 -35.68 40.44
CA LEU A 4 30.25 -35.30 40.87
C LEU A 4 30.62 -33.98 40.19
N VAL A 5 30.55 -32.91 40.97
CA VAL A 5 31.17 -31.63 40.69
C VAL A 5 32.56 -31.65 41.32
N ALA A 6 33.59 -31.54 40.48
CA ALA A 6 34.92 -31.03 40.83
C ALA A 6 35.41 -30.37 39.53
N GLY A 7 35.47 -29.05 39.41
CA GLY A 7 36.15 -28.12 40.30
C GLY A 7 37.39 -27.63 39.56
N LEU A 8 37.19 -26.79 38.53
CA LEU A 8 38.27 -26.12 37.81
C LEU A 8 37.94 -24.63 37.73
N THR A 9 38.58 -23.90 38.64
CA THR A 9 38.69 -22.45 38.69
C THR A 9 39.30 -21.91 37.40
N GLY A 10 38.47 -21.25 36.59
CA GLY A 10 38.88 -20.44 35.45
C GLY A 10 38.13 -19.11 35.51
N LEU A 11 38.68 -18.17 36.27
CA LEU A 11 38.14 -16.84 36.49
C LEU A 11 38.48 -15.95 35.29
N LEU A 12 37.59 -15.76 34.31
CA LEU A 12 37.68 -14.63 33.36
C LEU A 12 36.31 -14.12 32.89
N VAL A 13 35.93 -12.99 33.48
CA VAL A 13 35.33 -11.79 32.86
C VAL A 13 33.87 -11.85 32.36
N ALA A 14 33.11 -10.88 32.86
CA ALA A 14 31.75 -10.54 32.53
C ALA A 14 31.50 -10.16 31.06
N GLY A 15 30.24 -10.33 30.63
CA GLY A 15 29.70 -9.84 29.35
C GLY A 15 29.97 -10.82 28.20
N VAL A 16 29.00 -11.29 27.43
CA VAL A 16 27.90 -10.54 26.83
C VAL A 16 26.79 -11.55 26.50
N VAL A 17 25.62 -11.36 27.14
CA VAL A 17 24.34 -11.75 26.53
C VAL A 17 24.01 -10.61 25.58
N THR A 18 24.08 -10.82 24.27
CA THR A 18 23.41 -10.06 23.18
C THR A 18 24.01 -10.55 21.86
N ALA A 19 23.32 -10.62 20.72
CA ALA A 19 22.06 -10.03 20.36
C ALA A 19 21.29 -11.00 19.45
N ILE A 20 20.02 -11.20 19.77
CA ILE A 20 18.97 -11.53 18.82
C ILE A 20 19.16 -10.60 17.63
N ALA A 21 19.26 -11.13 16.41
CA ALA A 21 19.35 -10.32 15.21
C ALA A 21 18.11 -9.42 15.11
N VAL A 22 18.27 -8.16 15.54
CA VAL A 22 17.31 -7.08 15.37
C VAL A 22 17.35 -6.68 13.90
N VAL A 23 16.64 -7.43 13.05
CA VAL A 23 16.31 -7.00 11.68
C VAL A 23 14.84 -6.57 11.66
N TRP A 24 14.50 -5.60 12.50
CA TRP A 24 13.12 -5.08 12.60
C TRP A 24 13.02 -3.56 12.79
N LEU A 25 14.08 -2.78 12.52
CA LEU A 25 14.06 -1.34 12.84
C LEU A 25 14.53 -0.38 11.74
N THR A 26 14.54 -0.81 10.48
CA THR A 26 14.55 0.14 9.34
C THR A 26 13.36 -0.17 8.45
N GLY A 27 12.18 0.22 8.92
CA GLY A 27 10.96 0.29 8.11
C GLY A 27 11.12 1.34 7.03
N SER A 28 11.90 1.02 6.00
CA SER A 28 11.94 1.77 4.75
C SER A 28 10.53 1.70 4.17
N LYS A 29 9.75 2.77 4.36
CA LYS A 29 8.40 2.91 3.84
C LYS A 29 8.52 2.97 2.32
N GLU A 30 8.53 1.81 1.68
CA GLU A 30 8.58 1.69 0.23
C GLU A 30 7.22 2.15 -0.34
N LEU A 31 7.24 2.82 -1.49
CA LEU A 31 6.01 3.10 -2.23
C LEU A 31 5.32 1.78 -2.54
N ARG A 32 4.02 1.68 -2.20
CA ARG A 32 3.22 0.48 -2.51
C ARG A 32 3.23 0.15 -4.01
N TYR A 33 3.30 1.18 -4.85
CA TYR A 33 3.49 1.06 -6.28
C TYR A 33 4.77 1.81 -6.68
N PRO A 34 5.89 1.11 -6.91
CA PRO A 34 7.20 1.76 -7.07
C PRO A 34 7.38 2.46 -8.42
N THR A 35 6.47 2.27 -9.38
CA THR A 35 6.57 2.85 -10.72
C THR A 35 5.23 3.32 -11.23
N GLN A 36 5.25 4.26 -12.19
CA GLN A 36 4.05 4.73 -12.90
C GLN A 36 3.26 3.57 -13.53
N ALA A 37 3.95 2.60 -14.15
CA ALA A 37 3.32 1.44 -14.75
C ALA A 37 2.66 0.53 -13.71
N ALA A 38 3.29 0.33 -12.54
CA ALA A 38 2.71 -0.43 -11.45
C ALA A 38 1.46 0.26 -10.88
N LEU A 39 1.51 1.58 -10.68
CA LEU A 39 0.36 2.37 -10.24
C LEU A 39 -0.79 2.23 -11.24
N ARG A 40 -0.56 2.51 -12.53
CA ARG A 40 -1.58 2.42 -13.58
C ARG A 40 -2.16 1.00 -13.71
N GLY A 41 -1.30 -0.02 -13.64
CA GLY A 41 -1.71 -1.42 -13.77
C GLY A 41 -2.58 -1.90 -12.61
N ALA A 42 -2.33 -1.42 -11.39
CA ALA A 42 -3.09 -1.81 -10.21
C ALA A 42 -4.37 -0.97 -10.00
N LEU A 43 -4.37 0.30 -10.43
CA LEU A 43 -5.41 1.27 -10.07
C LEU A 43 -6.83 0.79 -10.41
N GLY A 44 -7.04 0.26 -11.61
CA GLY A 44 -8.36 -0.19 -12.07
C GLY A 44 -8.93 -1.33 -11.22
N ALA A 45 -8.11 -2.34 -10.93
CA ALA A 45 -8.54 -3.50 -10.13
C ALA A 45 -8.83 -3.10 -8.68
N ARG A 46 -7.96 -2.29 -8.07
CA ARG A 46 -8.14 -1.82 -6.68
C ARG A 46 -9.35 -0.91 -6.52
N ALA A 47 -9.61 -0.04 -7.49
CA ALA A 47 -10.80 0.80 -7.48
C ALA A 47 -12.07 0.00 -7.71
N THR A 48 -12.02 -1.04 -8.54
CA THR A 48 -13.14 -1.96 -8.73
C THR A 48 -13.49 -2.68 -7.43
N ASP A 49 -12.50 -3.16 -6.68
CA ASP A 49 -12.71 -3.79 -5.39
C ASP A 49 -13.28 -2.82 -4.34
N GLU A 50 -12.76 -1.59 -4.28
CA GLU A 50 -13.27 -0.54 -3.40
C GLU A 50 -14.74 -0.19 -3.71
N LEU A 51 -15.07 -0.02 -4.99
CA LEU A 51 -16.44 0.25 -5.44
C LEU A 51 -17.38 -0.91 -5.11
N ARG A 52 -16.94 -2.16 -5.32
CA ARG A 52 -17.73 -3.35 -5.00
C ARG A 52 -18.04 -3.42 -3.50
N GLN A 53 -17.07 -3.12 -2.64
CA GLN A 53 -17.27 -3.08 -1.18
C GLN A 53 -18.26 -2.00 -0.75
N ARG A 54 -18.37 -0.92 -1.53
CA ARG A 54 -19.34 0.16 -1.33
C ARG A 54 -20.69 -0.10 -2.01
N GLY A 55 -20.90 -1.30 -2.56
CA GLY A 55 -22.15 -1.67 -3.25
C GLY A 55 -22.32 -1.04 -4.64
N ILE A 56 -21.24 -0.55 -5.25
CA ILE A 56 -21.27 0.09 -6.57
C ILE A 56 -20.70 -0.90 -7.60
N THR A 57 -21.56 -1.38 -8.50
CA THR A 57 -21.19 -2.30 -9.57
C THR A 57 -20.84 -1.53 -10.85
N LEU A 58 -19.72 -1.88 -11.48
CA LEU A 58 -19.31 -1.37 -12.78
C LEU A 58 -19.93 -2.20 -13.92
N THR A 59 -20.21 -1.58 -15.06
CA THR A 59 -20.66 -2.31 -16.26
C THR A 59 -19.54 -3.09 -16.94
N GLN A 60 -18.30 -2.61 -16.79
CA GLN A 60 -17.10 -3.17 -17.39
C GLN A 60 -15.87 -2.79 -16.57
N ALA A 61 -14.73 -3.39 -16.89
CA ALA A 61 -13.45 -3.02 -16.29
C ALA A 61 -13.11 -1.54 -16.58
N LEU A 62 -12.46 -0.87 -15.62
CA LEU A 62 -12.02 0.51 -15.79
C LEU A 62 -10.88 0.61 -16.81
N ILE A 63 -10.90 1.65 -17.63
CA ILE A 63 -9.85 1.94 -18.61
C ILE A 63 -8.89 2.95 -18.00
N CYS A 64 -7.64 2.55 -17.78
CA CYS A 64 -6.64 3.34 -17.07
C CYS A 64 -5.58 3.94 -18.02
N LYS A 65 -5.20 5.19 -17.78
CA LYS A 65 -4.17 5.92 -18.53
C LYS A 65 -3.29 6.75 -17.57
N ASP A 66 -2.11 7.12 -18.06
CA ASP A 66 -1.26 8.07 -17.36
C ASP A 66 -1.82 9.49 -17.54
N MET A 67 -1.71 10.32 -16.50
CA MET A 67 -2.18 11.72 -16.56
C MET A 67 -1.03 12.67 -16.90
N PRO A 68 -1.29 13.79 -17.61
CA PRO A 68 -0.27 14.79 -17.88
C PRO A 68 0.50 15.24 -16.63
N GLY A 69 1.80 15.47 -16.80
CA GLY A 69 2.71 15.89 -15.73
C GLY A 69 3.15 14.76 -14.79
N TRP A 70 2.97 13.49 -15.17
CA TRP A 70 3.62 12.38 -14.48
C TRP A 70 5.14 12.40 -14.73
N THR A 71 5.92 12.10 -13.70
CA THR A 71 7.38 11.98 -13.74
C THR A 71 7.81 10.76 -12.93
N LYS A 72 9.13 10.48 -12.86
CA LYS A 72 9.67 9.45 -11.96
C LYS A 72 9.40 9.76 -10.48
N GLU A 73 9.37 11.04 -10.10
CA GLU A 73 9.13 11.47 -8.72
C GLU A 73 7.65 11.62 -8.39
N LYS A 74 6.83 11.95 -9.38
CA LYS A 74 5.39 12.22 -9.24
C LYS A 74 4.59 11.36 -10.18
N MET A 75 4.02 10.29 -9.67
CA MET A 75 3.17 9.40 -10.42
C MET A 75 1.74 9.92 -10.45
N ARG A 76 1.08 9.80 -11.60
CA ARG A 76 -0.31 10.22 -11.80
C ARG A 76 -0.98 9.34 -12.84
N ALA A 77 -2.05 8.67 -12.44
CA ALA A 77 -2.86 7.87 -13.33
C ALA A 77 -4.34 8.14 -13.06
N HIS A 78 -5.16 7.98 -14.09
CA HIS A 78 -6.60 7.98 -13.95
C HIS A 78 -7.21 6.76 -14.61
N CYS A 79 -8.38 6.35 -14.13
CA CYS A 79 -9.21 5.36 -14.80
C CYS A 79 -10.63 5.88 -14.99
N LEU A 80 -11.23 5.52 -16.11
CA LEU A 80 -12.59 5.88 -16.46
C LEU A 80 -13.45 4.63 -16.61
N GLY A 81 -14.73 4.76 -16.32
CA GLY A 81 -15.71 3.71 -16.55
C GLY A 81 -17.13 4.17 -16.24
N MET A 82 -18.03 3.20 -16.13
CA MET A 82 -19.44 3.46 -15.88
C MET A 82 -20.00 2.43 -14.91
N THR A 83 -20.88 2.88 -14.01
CA THR A 83 -21.63 1.99 -13.11
C THR A 83 -22.80 1.33 -13.84
N ALA A 84 -23.32 0.23 -13.29
CA ALA A 84 -24.55 -0.42 -13.78
C ALA A 84 -25.75 0.55 -13.83
N ALA A 85 -25.76 1.57 -12.98
CA ALA A 85 -26.74 2.66 -12.96
C ALA A 85 -26.45 3.78 -13.98
N LYS A 86 -25.55 3.56 -14.95
CA LYS A 86 -25.14 4.51 -15.99
C LYS A 86 -24.49 5.81 -15.48
N LYS A 87 -23.98 5.79 -14.25
CA LYS A 87 -23.19 6.91 -13.70
C LYS A 87 -21.73 6.79 -14.13
N ASN A 88 -21.14 7.91 -14.56
CA ASN A 88 -19.72 7.98 -14.90
C ASN A 88 -18.85 7.74 -13.66
N VAL A 89 -17.73 7.07 -13.85
CA VAL A 89 -16.73 6.83 -12.80
C VAL A 89 -15.40 7.42 -13.24
N LEU A 90 -14.80 8.22 -12.36
CA LEU A 90 -13.43 8.71 -12.49
C LEU A 90 -12.64 8.27 -11.26
N VAL A 91 -11.57 7.54 -11.48
CA VAL A 91 -10.60 7.16 -10.45
C VAL A 91 -9.33 7.93 -10.73
N ILE A 92 -8.75 8.52 -9.69
CA ILE A 92 -7.46 9.21 -9.74
C ILE A 92 -6.56 8.53 -8.72
N GLY A 93 -5.37 8.13 -9.16
CA GLY A 93 -4.30 7.65 -8.30
C GLY A 93 -3.06 8.52 -8.48
N THR A 94 -2.47 8.95 -7.39
CA THR A 94 -1.21 9.67 -7.38
C THR A 94 -0.20 8.94 -6.50
N GLY A 95 1.07 9.22 -6.72
CA GLY A 95 2.12 8.82 -5.79
C GLY A 95 3.30 9.77 -5.87
N GLU A 96 3.99 9.93 -4.76
CA GLU A 96 5.14 10.82 -4.65
C GLU A 96 6.32 10.13 -3.98
N ASP A 97 7.45 10.09 -4.67
CA ASP A 97 8.65 9.38 -4.22
C ASP A 97 9.26 10.00 -2.95
N LYS A 98 9.16 11.34 -2.80
CA LYS A 98 9.69 12.05 -1.63
C LYS A 98 8.97 11.68 -0.34
N THR A 99 7.65 11.60 -0.39
CA THR A 99 6.81 11.29 0.79
C THR A 99 6.58 9.80 0.94
N ARG A 100 6.84 9.02 -0.12
CA ARG A 100 6.52 7.60 -0.22
C ARG A 100 5.04 7.31 0.03
N GLU A 101 4.19 8.23 -0.39
CA GLU A 101 2.74 8.13 -0.23
C GLU A 101 2.03 8.00 -1.57
N HIS A 102 0.92 7.28 -1.54
CA HIS A 102 -0.07 7.29 -2.59
C HIS A 102 -1.33 7.96 -2.10
N HIS A 103 -2.06 8.58 -3.01
CA HIS A 103 -3.38 9.12 -2.72
C HIS A 103 -4.34 8.73 -3.82
N PHE A 104 -5.55 8.36 -3.42
CA PHE A 104 -6.58 7.85 -4.30
C PHE A 104 -7.89 8.58 -4.08
N THR A 105 -8.52 8.97 -5.18
CA THR A 105 -9.85 9.57 -5.20
C THR A 105 -10.71 8.84 -6.21
N ILE A 106 -11.94 8.51 -5.84
CA ILE A 106 -12.94 7.94 -6.73
C ILE A 106 -14.15 8.87 -6.74
N LEU A 107 -14.51 9.33 -7.93
CA LEU A 107 -15.72 10.08 -8.19
C LEU A 107 -16.72 9.19 -8.92
N VAL A 108 -17.97 9.21 -8.45
CA VAL A 108 -19.11 8.62 -9.13
C VAL A 108 -20.09 9.74 -9.43
N ASP A 109 -20.37 9.97 -10.71
CA ASP A 109 -21.21 11.07 -11.18
C ASP A 109 -20.71 12.45 -10.70
N GLY A 110 -19.38 12.61 -10.66
CA GLY A 110 -18.72 13.82 -10.17
C GLY A 110 -18.70 13.97 -8.64
N ARG A 111 -19.31 13.05 -7.88
CA ARG A 111 -19.31 13.09 -6.41
C ARG A 111 -18.26 12.15 -5.82
N PRO A 112 -17.44 12.60 -4.85
CA PRO A 112 -16.45 11.75 -4.23
C PRO A 112 -17.12 10.65 -3.40
N VAL A 113 -16.78 9.40 -3.69
CA VAL A 113 -17.11 8.23 -2.86
C VAL A 113 -15.90 7.76 -2.06
N VAL A 114 -14.70 8.10 -2.54
CA VAL A 114 -13.41 7.99 -1.85
C VAL A 114 -12.66 9.27 -2.14
N GLU A 115 -12.05 9.89 -1.14
CA GLU A 115 -11.31 11.13 -1.30
C GLU A 115 -9.98 11.05 -0.57
N ASN A 116 -8.89 11.31 -1.30
CA ASN A 116 -7.53 11.40 -0.79
C ASN A 116 -7.12 10.23 0.13
N ALA A 117 -7.59 9.03 -0.18
CA ALA A 117 -7.30 7.85 0.61
C ALA A 117 -5.87 7.38 0.34
N ARG A 118 -5.14 6.98 1.38
CA ARG A 118 -3.75 6.50 1.25
C ARG A 118 -3.63 5.09 0.66
N CYS A 119 -4.75 4.40 0.58
CA CYS A 119 -4.85 3.01 0.15
C CYS A 119 -6.23 2.78 -0.48
N LEU A 120 -6.32 1.81 -1.39
CA LEU A 120 -7.54 1.46 -2.09
C LEU A 120 -7.77 -0.07 -2.11
N GLY A 121 -9.00 -0.51 -1.82
CA GLY A 121 -9.40 -1.92 -1.85
C GLY A 121 -9.38 -2.63 -0.50
N SER A 122 -9.61 -3.95 -0.52
CA SER A 122 -9.80 -4.80 0.68
C SER A 122 -8.66 -4.73 1.68
N ASP A 123 -7.43 -4.64 1.18
CA ASP A 123 -6.21 -4.79 1.97
C ASP A 123 -5.86 -3.53 2.77
N CYS A 124 -6.71 -2.51 2.73
CA CYS A 124 -6.45 -1.20 3.33
C CYS A 124 -7.02 -1.05 4.74
N ARG A 125 -8.05 -1.83 5.09
CA ARG A 125 -8.72 -1.72 6.38
C ARG A 125 -7.90 -2.25 7.56
N THR A 126 -6.80 -2.98 7.31
CA THR A 126 -5.92 -3.55 8.35
C THR A 126 -4.79 -2.61 8.77
N GLN A 127 -4.66 -1.42 8.16
CA GLN A 127 -3.51 -0.54 8.35
C GLN A 127 -3.87 0.84 8.93
N GLN A 128 -5.06 0.97 9.52
CA GLN A 128 -5.57 2.20 10.14
C GLN A 128 -5.82 2.10 11.66
N ASP A 129 -5.34 1.04 12.31
CA ASP A 129 -5.29 0.89 13.78
C ASP A 129 -3.87 1.11 14.32
#